data_AF-B7TVN9-F1
#
_entry.id   AF-B7TVN9-F1
#
_cell.length_a   1.000
_cell.length_b   1.000
_cell.length_c   1.000
_cell.angle_alpha   90.00
_cell.angle_beta   90.00
_cell.angle_gamma   90.00
#
_symmetry.space_group_name_H-M   'P 1'
#
loop_
_entity.id
_entity.type
_entity.pdbx_description
1 polymer ?
#
loop_
_entity_poly.entity_id
_entity_poly.type
_entity_poly.pdbx_seq_one_letter_code
_entity_poly.pdbx_strand_id
1 'polypeptide(L)' 'MSGIYTLGIDVGSTASKCIVLKDGKEIVAKSLIDVGAGTSGPQRAIEAVLNEAGMKKE' A
#
# COMPACT_ATOMS: atom_id res chain seq x y z
N MET A 1 -7.14 -6.65 21.44
CA MET A 1 -8.18 -6.04 20.59
C MET A 1 -7.68 -6.14 19.15
N SER A 2 -8.31 -6.94 18.29
CA SER A 2 -7.91 -7.06 16.88
C SER A 2 -8.36 -5.81 16.13
N GLY A 3 -7.42 -5.11 15.50
CA GLY A 3 -7.72 -3.96 14.63
C GLY A 3 -8.02 -4.43 13.21
N ILE A 4 -8.88 -3.70 12.51
CA ILE A 4 -9.11 -3.92 11.07
C ILE A 4 -8.04 -3.15 10.31
N TYR A 5 -7.36 -3.83 9.40
CA TYR A 5 -6.37 -3.21 8.53
C TYR A 5 -6.88 -3.19 7.10
N THR A 6 -6.88 -2.01 6.50
CA THR A 6 -7.33 -1.80 5.13
C THR A 6 -6.18 -1.26 4.30
N LEU A 7 -5.90 -1.89 3.16
CA LEU A 7 -4.93 -1.39 2.19
C LEU A 7 -5.67 -0.58 1.12
N GLY A 8 -5.26 0.67 0.94
CA GLY A 8 -5.69 1.52 -0.16
C GLY A 8 -4.58 1.65 -1.20
N ILE A 9 -4.92 1.57 -2.49
CA ILE A 9 -3.98 1.77 -3.61
C ILE A 9 -4.53 2.79 -4.61
N ASP A 10 -3.68 3.72 -5.03
CA ASP A 10 -3.91 4.66 -6.12
C ASP A 10 -2.91 4.37 -7.25
N VAL A 11 -3.42 3.90 -8.39
CA VAL A 11 -2.62 3.58 -9.57
C VAL A 11 -2.77 4.69 -10.59
N GLY A 12 -1.84 5.64 -10.57
CA GLY A 12 -1.72 6.67 -11.61
C GLY A 12 -0.96 6.18 -12.84
N SER A 13 -0.92 6.97 -13.90
CA SER A 13 -0.08 6.69 -15.09
C SER A 13 1.42 6.79 -14.79
N THR A 14 1.80 7.69 -13.88
CA THR A 14 3.22 7.97 -13.54
C THR A 14 3.68 7.24 -12.29
N ALA A 15 2.81 7.06 -11.30
CA ALA A 15 3.21 6.53 -10.00
C ALA A 15 2.11 5.68 -9.36
N SER A 16 2.52 4.69 -8.59
CA SER A 16 1.66 3.84 -7.78
C SER A 16 1.88 4.14 -6.30
N LYS A 17 0.80 4.44 -5.58
CA LYS A 17 0.83 4.83 -4.17
C LYS A 17 -0.02 3.85 -3.36
N CYS A 18 0.48 3.41 -2.21
CA CYS A 18 -0.30 2.59 -1.28
C CYS A 18 -0.28 3.18 0.13
N ILE A 19 -1.33 2.91 0.89
CA ILE A 19 -1.40 3.16 2.33
C ILE A 19 -2.03 1.95 3.02
N VAL A 20 -1.64 1.72 4.27
CA VAL A 20 -2.37 0.83 5.18
C VAL A 20 -2.96 1.68 6.29
N LEU A 21 -4.28 1.55 6.47
CA LEU A 21 -5.05 2.19 7.53
C LEU A 21 -5.41 1.17 8.59
N LYS A 22 -5.20 1.52 9.86
CA LYS A 22 -5.74 0.80 11.01
C LYS A 22 -7.04 1.48 11.46
N ASP A 23 -8.10 0.67 11.57
CA ASP A 23 -9.44 1.06 11.99
C ASP A 23 -10.02 2.26 11.21
N GLY A 24 -9.58 2.43 9.96
CA GLY A 24 -9.98 3.51 9.06
C GLY A 24 -9.54 4.92 9.48
N LYS A 25 -8.68 5.06 10.49
CA LYS A 25 -8.31 6.37 11.08
C LYS A 25 -6.81 6.64 11.06
N GLU A 26 -6.02 5.62 11.32
CA GLU A 26 -4.57 5.76 11.51
C GLU A 26 -3.82 5.19 10.31
N ILE A 27 -3.01 6.01 9.63
CA ILE A 27 -2.10 5.52 8.59
C ILE A 27 -0.91 4.88 9.30
N VAL A 28 -0.74 3.57 9.14
CA VAL A 28 0.33 2.79 9.79
C VAL A 28 1.48 2.44 8.85
N ALA A 29 1.27 2.54 7.53
CA ALA A 29 2.32 2.39 6.52
C ALA A 29 1.93 3.10 5.21
N LYS A 30 2.92 3.50 4.42
CA LYS A 30 2.73 4.08 3.08
C LYS A 30 3.77 3.58 2.09
N SER A 31 3.52 3.73 0.80
CA SER A 31 4.54 3.52 -0.22
C SER A 31 4.32 4.41 -1.43
N LEU A 32 5.40 4.78 -2.11
CA LEU A 32 5.37 5.52 -3.37
C LEU A 32 6.37 4.89 -4.34
N ILE A 33 5.89 4.50 -5.51
CA ILE A 33 6.69 3.93 -6.58
C ILE A 33 6.51 4.78 -7.84
N ASP A 34 7.61 5.29 -8.40
CA ASP A 34 7.64 6.21 -9.55
C ASP A 34 7.35 5.53 -10.91
N VAL A 35 6.55 4.48 -10.91
CA VAL A 35 5.98 3.86 -12.11
C VAL A 35 4.50 3.51 -11.88
N GLY A 36 3.70 3.67 -12.91
CA GLY A 36 2.24 3.64 -12.82
C GLY A 36 1.58 2.44 -13.48
N ALA A 37 0.35 2.64 -13.97
CA ALA A 37 -0.47 1.66 -14.65
C ALA A 37 0.25 0.96 -15.82
N GLY A 38 -0.01 -0.33 -16.00
CA GLY A 38 0.61 -1.13 -17.07
C GLY A 38 2.07 -1.53 -16.81
N THR A 39 2.62 -1.22 -15.64
CA THR A 39 3.97 -1.60 -15.22
C THR A 39 3.93 -2.48 -13.96
N SER A 40 5.10 -2.84 -13.42
CA SER A 40 5.22 -3.51 -12.12
C SER A 40 4.97 -2.60 -10.91
N GLY A 41 4.68 -1.31 -11.13
CA GLY A 41 4.46 -0.31 -10.09
C GLY A 41 3.42 -0.69 -9.02
N PRO A 42 2.20 -1.09 -9.40
CA PRO A 42 1.15 -1.43 -8.43
C PRO A 42 1.55 -2.56 -7.51
N GLN A 43 2.16 -3.61 -8.06
CA GLN A 43 2.60 -4.77 -7.27
C GLN A 43 3.73 -4.41 -6.32
N ARG A 44 4.73 -3.66 -6.81
CA ARG A 44 5.83 -3.15 -5.97
C ARG A 44 5.35 -2.24 -4.86
N ALA A 45 4.34 -1.41 -5.10
CA ALA A 45 3.78 -0.54 -4.08
C ALA A 45 3.08 -1.35 -2.98
N ILE A 46 2.33 -2.40 -3.34
CA ILE A 46 1.71 -3.31 -2.36
C ILE A 46 2.78 -4.03 -1.52
N GLU A 47 3.82 -4.57 -2.16
CA GLU A 47 4.90 -5.24 -1.43
C GLU A 47 5.65 -4.29 -0.50
N ALA A 48 5.96 -3.08 -0.97
CA ALA A 48 6.64 -2.08 -0.16
C ALA A 48 5.81 -1.68 1.07
N VAL A 49 4.51 -1.42 0.91
CA VAL A 49 3.67 -1.00 2.04
C VAL A 49 3.43 -2.13 3.04
N LEU A 50 3.35 -3.39 2.58
CA LEU A 50 3.20 -4.54 3.48
C LEU A 50 4.49 -4.80 4.27
N ASN A 51 5.66 -4.67 3.61
CA ASN A 51 6.95 -4.76 4.28
C ASN A 51 7.12 -3.65 5.32
N GLU A 52 6.73 -2.41 5.00
CA GLU A 52 6.76 -1.28 5.95
C GLU A 52 5.80 -1.52 7.13
N ALA A 53 4.63 -2.10 6.88
CA ALA A 53 3.66 -2.46 7.92
C ALA A 53 4.07 -3.70 8.76
N GLY A 54 5.14 -4.41 8.38
CA GLY A 54 5.50 -5.69 9.00
C GLY A 54 4.46 -6.80 8.78
N MET A 55 3.69 -6.71 7.68
CA MET A 55 2.58 -7.59 7.35
C MET A 55 2.91 -8.48 6.14
N LYS A 56 2.19 -9.61 6.02
CA LYS A 56 2.22 -10.45 4.82
C LYS A 56 0.82 -10.55 4.24
N LYS A 57 0.74 -10.60 2.91
CA LYS A 57 -0.50 -10.94 2.21
C LYS A 57 -0.72 -12.45 2.32
N GLU A 58 -1.92 -12.86 2.72
CA GLU A 58 -2.35 -14.27 2.71
C GLU A 58 -2.61 -14.78 1.28
#